data_AF-A0A965HVF5-F1
#
_entry.id   AF-A0A965HVF5-F1
#
_cell.length_a   1.000
_cell.length_b   1.000
_cell.length_c   1.000
_cell.angle_alpha   90.00
_cell.angle_beta   90.00
_cell.angle_gamma   90.00
#
_symmetry.space_group_name_H-M   'P 1'
#
loop_
_entity.id
_entity.type
_entity.pdbx_description
1 polymer ?
#
loop_
_entity_poly.entity_id
_entity_poly.type
_entity_poly.pdbx_seq_one_letter_code
_entity_poly.pdbx_strand_id
1 'polypeptide(L)'
;MTKVKTKVVIRAVVGLLFAFTCSAFAQNALFLRNSLLAELKPEEMDSLLAAITQTLDQEQLNKPLIWENESRTISSNIAAVDAYQKDSLACRQLTLTTT
;
A
#
# COMPACT_ATOMS: atom_id res chain seq x y z
N MET A 1 21.81 45.12 22.11
CA MET A 1 20.53 44.41 22.36
C MET A 1 20.03 43.56 21.17
N THR A 2 20.91 43.07 20.29
CA THR A 2 20.50 42.43 19.02
C THR A 2 20.58 40.90 19.03
N LYS A 3 21.41 40.30 19.89
CA LYS A 3 21.67 38.84 19.93
C LYS A 3 20.51 37.99 20.50
N VAL A 4 19.62 38.58 21.30
CA VAL A 4 18.51 37.86 21.94
C VAL A 4 17.40 37.57 20.93
N LYS A 5 17.09 38.54 20.05
CA LYS A 5 16.02 38.41 19.04
C LYS A 5 16.31 37.32 18.01
N THR A 6 17.56 37.19 17.56
CA THR A 6 17.98 36.15 16.60
C THR A 6 17.84 34.74 17.16
N LYS A 7 18.15 34.52 18.45
CA LYS A 7 18.02 33.21 19.09
C LYS A 7 16.57 32.75 19.24
N VAL A 8 15.64 33.69 19.44
CA VAL A 8 14.20 33.39 19.55
C VAL A 8 13.60 33.02 18.19
N VAL A 9 13.97 33.74 17.13
CA VAL A 9 13.49 33.46 15.77
C VAL A 9 13.96 32.09 15.27
N ILE A 10 15.23 31.73 15.51
CA ILE A 10 15.77 30.41 15.12
C ILE A 10 15.02 29.28 15.83
N ARG A 11 14.72 29.42 17.13
CA ARG A 11 13.96 28.41 17.88
C ARG A 11 12.52 28.27 17.40
N ALA A 12 11.87 29.37 17.03
CA ALA A 12 10.52 29.35 16.48
C ALA A 12 10.46 28.66 15.11
N VAL A 13 11.45 28.91 14.24
CA VAL A 13 11.53 28.28 12.91
C VAL A 13 11.82 26.78 13.03
N VAL A 14 12.71 26.36 13.94
CA VAL A 14 12.99 24.94 14.18
C VAL A 14 11.76 24.22 14.76
N GLY A 15 11.03 24.84 15.70
CA GLY A 15 9.79 24.27 16.24
C GLY A 15 8.70 24.13 15.18
N LEU A 16 8.59 25.10 14.28
CA LEU A 16 7.63 25.07 13.17
C LEU A 16 7.99 23.97 12.15
N LEU A 17 9.26 23.79 11.82
CA LEU A 17 9.72 22.73 10.90
C LEU A 17 9.46 21.32 11.45
N PHE A 18 9.57 21.12 12.76
CA PHE A 18 9.25 19.83 13.41
C PHE A 18 7.76 19.49 13.38
N ALA A 19 6.87 20.48 13.34
CA ALA A 19 5.43 20.24 13.32
C ALA A 19 4.91 19.74 11.95
N PHE A 20 5.62 20.03 10.86
CA PHE A 20 5.18 19.69 9.50
C PHE A 20 5.58 18.28 9.02
N THR A 21 6.52 17.61 9.69
CA THR A 21 6.99 16.28 9.26
C THR A 21 6.10 15.12 9.71
N CYS A 22 5.16 15.35 10.63
CA CYS A 22 4.32 14.29 11.20
C CYS A 22 3.06 13.98 10.35
N SER A 23 2.63 14.90 9.49
CA SER A 23 1.36 14.79 8.75
C SER A 23 1.40 13.98 7.44
N ALA A 24 2.59 13.58 6.96
CA ALA A 24 2.72 12.90 5.67
C ALA A 24 2.52 11.37 5.72
N PHE A 25 2.57 10.74 6.91
CA PHE A 25 2.48 9.28 7.03
C PHE A 25 1.05 8.74 7.21
N ALA A 26 0.05 9.61 7.38
CA ALA A 26 -1.29 9.16 7.78
C ALA A 26 -2.16 8.68 6.60
N GLN A 27 -2.09 9.32 5.43
CA GLN A 27 -3.10 9.11 4.38
C GLN A 27 -3.03 7.74 3.71
N ASN A 28 -1.83 7.22 3.43
CA ASN A 28 -1.69 5.89 2.78
C ASN A 28 -1.96 4.74 3.76
N ALA A 29 -1.64 4.90 5.04
CA ALA A 29 -1.94 3.92 6.07
C ALA A 29 -3.43 3.85 6.43
N LEU A 30 -4.14 4.98 6.31
CA LEU A 30 -5.58 5.06 6.55
C LEU A 30 -6.41 4.33 5.47
N PHE A 31 -5.95 4.31 4.22
CA PHE A 31 -6.64 3.61 3.14
C PHE A 31 -6.76 2.11 3.40
N LEU A 32 -5.67 1.48 3.88
CA LEU A 32 -5.68 0.05 4.21
C LEU A 32 -6.56 -0.24 5.43
N ARG A 33 -6.52 0.63 6.46
CA ARG A 33 -7.31 0.46 7.70
C ARG A 33 -8.82 0.40 7.49
N ASN A 34 -9.35 0.99 6.42
CA ASN A 34 -10.78 0.98 6.11
C ASN A 34 -11.14 -0.04 5.03
N SER A 35 -10.28 -1.02 4.78
CA SER A 35 -10.51 -2.08 3.78
C SER A 35 -10.72 -3.43 4.45
N LEU A 36 -11.45 -4.33 3.78
CA LEU A 36 -11.58 -5.73 4.20
C LEU A 36 -10.21 -6.42 4.37
N LEU A 37 -9.20 -5.95 3.64
CA LEU A 37 -7.83 -6.46 3.75
C LEU A 37 -7.19 -6.17 5.11
N ALA A 38 -7.65 -5.16 5.85
CA ALA A 38 -7.17 -4.89 7.21
C ALA A 38 -7.71 -5.86 8.27
N GLU A 39 -8.75 -6.62 7.94
CA GLU A 39 -9.32 -7.65 8.83
C GLU A 39 -8.56 -8.98 8.73
N LEU A 40 -7.70 -9.13 7.71
CA LEU A 40 -6.89 -10.32 7.51
C LEU A 40 -5.84 -10.45 8.61
N LYS A 41 -5.70 -11.68 9.12
CA LYS A 41 -4.56 -12.04 9.97
C LYS A 41 -3.26 -11.96 9.15
N PRO A 42 -2.09 -11.79 9.80
CA PRO A 42 -0.81 -11.75 9.11
C PRO A 42 -0.59 -12.93 8.14
N GLU A 43 -0.92 -14.15 8.56
CA GLU A 43 -0.81 -15.35 7.75
C GLU A 43 -1.76 -15.38 6.54
N GLU A 44 -2.95 -14.78 6.67
CA GLU A 44 -3.90 -14.67 5.56
C GLU A 44 -3.43 -13.61 4.56
N MET A 45 -2.83 -12.51 5.04
CA MET A 45 -2.20 -11.51 4.18
C MET A 45 -1.03 -12.12 3.38
N ASP A 46 -0.18 -12.91 4.03
CA ASP A 46 0.93 -13.61 3.36
C ASP A 46 0.39 -14.60 2.30
N SER A 47 -0.68 -15.32 2.61
CA SER A 47 -1.35 -16.22 1.65
C SER A 47 -1.92 -15.47 0.44
N LEU A 48 -2.56 -14.32 0.66
CA LEU A 48 -3.08 -13.48 -0.42
C LEU A 48 -1.94 -12.94 -1.30
N LEU A 49 -0.84 -12.49 -0.70
CA LEU A 49 0.35 -12.04 -1.44
C LEU A 49 0.95 -13.16 -2.29
N ALA A 50 0.98 -14.38 -1.78
CA ALA A 50 1.42 -15.55 -2.56
C ALA A 50 0.50 -15.80 -3.76
N ALA A 51 -0.82 -15.70 -3.60
CA ALA A 51 -1.79 -15.84 -4.69
C ALA A 51 -1.66 -14.73 -5.76
N ILE A 52 -1.43 -13.49 -5.34
CA ILE A 52 -1.13 -12.36 -6.24
C ILE A 52 0.15 -12.63 -7.03
N THR A 53 1.22 -13.06 -6.35
CA THR A 53 2.51 -13.35 -6.98
C THR A 53 2.36 -14.46 -8.02
N GLN A 54 1.68 -15.56 -7.65
CA GLN A 54 1.38 -16.64 -8.58
C GLN A 54 0.62 -16.16 -9.82
N THR A 55 -0.37 -15.27 -9.64
CA THR A 55 -1.14 -14.72 -10.76
C THR A 55 -0.28 -13.84 -11.66
N LEU A 56 0.61 -13.05 -11.09
CA LEU A 56 1.54 -12.19 -11.83
C LEU A 56 2.62 -12.98 -12.57
N ASP A 57 3.04 -14.14 -12.07
CA ASP A 57 4.03 -15.00 -12.71
C ASP A 57 3.45 -15.80 -13.89
N GLN A 58 2.13 -16.02 -13.93
CA GLN A 58 1.46 -16.74 -15.02
C GLN A 58 1.31 -15.88 -16.27
N GLU A 59 1.72 -16.35 -17.45
CA GLU A 59 1.57 -15.58 -18.71
C GLU A 59 0.13 -15.30 -19.16
N GLN A 60 -0.86 -15.86 -18.47
CA GLN A 60 -2.26 -15.79 -18.86
C GLN A 60 -2.90 -14.52 -18.33
N LEU A 61 -3.33 -13.64 -19.24
CA LEU A 61 -4.16 -12.49 -18.91
C LEU A 61 -5.64 -12.89 -18.80
N ASN A 62 -6.39 -12.11 -18.02
CA ASN A 62 -7.84 -12.23 -17.81
C ASN A 62 -8.30 -13.61 -17.32
N LYS A 63 -7.41 -14.35 -16.65
CA LYS A 63 -7.73 -15.60 -15.99
C LYS A 63 -7.82 -15.37 -14.48
N PRO A 64 -9.04 -15.27 -13.93
CA PRO A 64 -9.22 -15.00 -12.52
C PRO A 64 -8.82 -16.21 -11.66
N LEU A 65 -8.07 -15.93 -10.59
CA LEU A 65 -7.84 -16.80 -9.45
C LEU A 65 -8.73 -16.32 -8.30
N ILE A 66 -9.49 -17.23 -7.72
CA ILE A 66 -10.28 -16.96 -6.51
C ILE A 66 -9.44 -17.37 -5.31
N TRP A 67 -9.19 -16.42 -4.42
CA TRP A 67 -8.60 -16.64 -3.11
C TRP A 67 -9.64 -16.41 -2.03
N GLU A 68 -9.57 -17.19 -0.95
CA GLU A 68 -10.43 -17.07 0.22
C GLU A 68 -9.57 -17.15 1.47
N ASN A 69 -9.93 -16.40 2.50
CA ASN A 69 -9.31 -16.54 3.81
C ASN A 69 -9.74 -17.86 4.49
N GLU A 70 -9.08 -18.24 5.58
CA GLU A 70 -9.31 -19.54 6.23
C GLU A 70 -10.78 -19.74 6.65
N SER A 71 -11.40 -18.66 7.12
CA SER A 71 -12.80 -18.66 7.56
C SER A 71 -13.82 -18.51 6.42
N ARG A 72 -13.37 -18.30 5.18
CA ARG A 72 -14.20 -18.02 3.98
C ARG A 72 -15.16 -16.84 4.14
N THR A 73 -14.79 -15.88 4.98
CA THR A 73 -15.54 -14.66 5.21
C THR A 73 -15.10 -13.53 4.28
N ILE A 74 -13.85 -13.61 3.78
CA ILE A 74 -13.27 -12.65 2.85
C ILE A 74 -12.78 -13.43 1.63
N SER A 75 -13.24 -13.01 0.46
CA SER A 75 -12.81 -13.57 -0.83
C SER A 75 -12.21 -12.48 -1.71
N SER A 76 -11.25 -12.86 -2.54
CA SER A 76 -10.64 -11.98 -3.52
C SER A 76 -10.59 -12.62 -4.90
N ASN A 77 -11.05 -11.88 -5.90
CA ASN A 77 -10.85 -12.21 -7.31
C ASN A 77 -9.60 -11.49 -7.83
N ILE A 78 -8.63 -12.27 -8.28
CA ILE A 78 -7.30 -11.84 -8.66
C ILE A 78 -7.07 -12.14 -10.13
N ALA A 79 -6.79 -11.14 -10.95
CA ALA A 79 -6.49 -11.35 -12.36
C ALA A 79 -5.41 -10.39 -12.87
N ALA A 80 -4.44 -10.90 -13.64
CA ALA A 80 -3.59 -10.06 -14.46
C ALA A 80 -4.40 -9.59 -15.67
N VAL A 81 -4.52 -8.28 -15.89
CA VAL A 81 -5.37 -7.70 -16.95
C VAL A 81 -4.55 -7.09 -18.09
N ASP A 82 -3.29 -6.76 -17.83
CA ASP A 82 -2.39 -6.19 -18.83
C ASP A 82 -0.95 -6.64 -18.59
N ALA A 83 -0.16 -6.64 -19.67
CA ALA A 83 1.26 -6.91 -19.67
C ALA A 83 1.97 -5.89 -20.58
N TYR A 84 2.92 -5.16 -20.02
CA TYR A 84 3.62 -4.07 -20.70
C TYR A 84 5.10 -4.05 -20.33
N GLN A 85 5.90 -3.30 -21.09
CA GLN A 85 7.29 -3.02 -20.74
C GLN A 85 7.46 -1.58 -20.31
N LYS A 86 8.24 -1.37 -19.26
CA LYS A 86 8.62 -0.04 -18.78
C LYS A 86 10.06 -0.08 -18.31
N ASP A 87 10.89 0.84 -18.80
CA ASP A 87 12.30 0.95 -18.43
C ASP A 87 13.07 -0.39 -18.58
N SER A 88 12.81 -1.12 -19.67
CA SER A 88 13.35 -2.46 -19.96
C SER A 88 12.96 -3.56 -18.96
N LEU A 89 11.98 -3.32 -18.09
CA LEU A 89 11.39 -4.31 -17.19
C LEU A 89 10.04 -4.80 -17.74
N ALA A 90 9.81 -6.10 -17.63
CA ALA A 90 8.49 -6.69 -17.86
C ALA A 90 7.59 -6.38 -16.67
N CYS A 91 6.50 -5.67 -16.92
CA CYS A 91 5.52 -5.29 -15.91
C CYS A 91 4.15 -5.88 -16.26
N ARG A 92 3.34 -6.08 -15.22
CA ARG A 92 1.96 -6.55 -15.37
C ARG A 92 1.04 -5.76 -14.47
N GLN A 93 -0.15 -5.49 -14.99
CA GLN A 93 -1.21 -4.85 -14.23
C GLN A 93 -2.17 -5.91 -13.70
N LEU A 94 -2.53 -5.77 -12.43
CA LEU A 94 -3.42 -6.68 -11.72
C LEU A 94 -4.69 -5.95 -11.29
N THR A 95 -5.82 -6.64 -11.38
CA THR A 95 -7.05 -6.28 -10.67
C THR A 95 -7.24 -7.20 -9.49
N LEU A 96 -7.50 -6.60 -8.32
CA LEU A 96 -7.88 -7.27 -7.08
C LEU A 96 -9.22 -6.71 -6.64
N THR A 97 -10.24 -7.56 -6.57
CA THR A 97 -11.56 -7.20 -6.02
C THR A 97 -11.84 -8.08 -4.82
N THR A 98 -12.07 -7.46 -3.66
CA THR A 98 -12.31 -8.16 -2.40
C THR A 98 -13.75 -7.94 -1.94
N THR A 99 -14.39 -9.02 -1.49
CA THR A 99 -15.77 -9.06 -0.99
C THR A 99 -15.87 -9.83 0.30
#